data_AF-X0RAH5-F1
#
_entry.id   AF-X0RAH5-F1
#
_cell.length_a   1.000
_cell.length_b   1.000
_cell.length_c   1.000
_cell.angle_alpha   90.00
_cell.angle_beta   90.00
_cell.angle_gamma   90.00
#
_symmetry.space_group_name_H-M   'P 1'
#
loop_
_entity.id
_entity.type
_entity.pdbx_description
1 polymer ?
#
loop_
_entity_poly.entity_id
_entity_poly.type
_entity_poly.pdbx_seq_one_letter_code
_entity_poly.pdbx_strand_id
1 'polypeptide(L)'
;MAKFLNSSGTTYHLEELIKNASDRLIIISTYLKLNERIKELLEDRNRLKIDIRIVYGKNDLHPEEINWLKNLTFIRTSFCKNLHAKCYLNENECIITSLNLYEFSQVNNNEMGVLIYRNEDAKLYADTYEEAQRIIRISDEVRMSLEKVTESDGRTDNTATASYTMPSNNANTTVAPTATEAATLITLNRRRNLPKSWVLRPKSMISYLQRGYLQEQEGELTLTDAGRAAGGTSKKGKFGDFCLWDSGMVI
;
A
#
# COMPACT_ATOMS: atom_id res chain seq x y z
N MET A 1 -31.55 1.54 -16.32
CA MET A 1 -30.65 2.63 -16.72
C MET A 1 -29.61 2.81 -15.63
N ALA A 2 -28.38 3.19 -15.99
CA ALA A 2 -27.33 3.43 -15.00
C ALA A 2 -27.68 4.59 -14.04
N LYS A 3 -27.26 4.49 -12.78
CA LYS A 3 -27.54 5.47 -11.72
C LYS A 3 -26.24 6.14 -11.28
N PHE A 4 -26.24 7.47 -11.22
CA PHE A 4 -25.11 8.22 -10.69
C PHE A 4 -25.01 8.05 -9.17
N LEU A 5 -23.79 7.93 -8.67
CA LEU A 5 -23.47 7.81 -7.25
C LEU A 5 -22.51 8.92 -6.84
N ASN A 6 -22.83 9.59 -5.72
CA ASN A 6 -21.89 10.44 -4.99
C ASN A 6 -21.07 9.61 -3.97
N SER A 7 -20.23 10.23 -3.13
CA SER A 7 -19.42 9.52 -2.14
C SER A 7 -20.23 8.57 -1.26
N SER A 8 -21.26 9.10 -0.57
CA SER A 8 -22.07 8.31 0.36
C SER A 8 -22.85 7.20 -0.34
N GLY A 9 -23.40 7.49 -1.53
CA GLY A 9 -24.08 6.49 -2.35
C GLY A 9 -23.13 5.39 -2.80
N THR A 10 -21.90 5.74 -3.19
CA THR A 10 -20.90 4.75 -3.61
C THR A 10 -20.52 3.82 -2.47
N THR A 11 -20.24 4.35 -1.27
CA THR A 11 -19.92 3.52 -0.10
C THR A 11 -21.09 2.62 0.28
N TYR A 12 -22.31 3.15 0.33
CA TYR A 12 -23.51 2.36 0.64
C TYR A 12 -23.72 1.22 -0.37
N HIS A 13 -23.69 1.53 -1.67
CA HIS A 13 -23.90 0.54 -2.71
C HIS A 13 -22.76 -0.47 -2.81
N LEU A 14 -21.52 -0.10 -2.46
CA LEU A 14 -20.43 -1.06 -2.36
C LEU A 14 -20.69 -2.12 -1.29
N GLU A 15 -21.16 -1.71 -0.11
CA GLU A 15 -21.52 -2.66 0.95
C GLU A 15 -22.67 -3.57 0.54
N GLU A 16 -23.73 -3.00 -0.05
CA GLU A 16 -24.88 -3.76 -0.54
C GLU A 16 -24.49 -4.73 -1.66
N LEU A 17 -23.61 -4.32 -2.58
CA LEU A 17 -23.11 -5.16 -3.66
C LEU A 17 -22.38 -6.39 -3.12
N ILE A 18 -21.55 -6.23 -2.09
CA ILE A 18 -20.87 -7.35 -1.43
C ILE A 18 -21.89 -8.23 -0.69
N LYS A 19 -22.84 -7.63 0.04
CA LYS A 19 -23.88 -8.38 0.75
C LYS A 19 -24.79 -9.17 -0.21
N ASN A 20 -25.12 -8.65 -1.37
CA ASN A 20 -26.08 -9.28 -2.26
C ASN A 20 -25.43 -10.28 -3.23
N ALA A 21 -24.10 -10.44 -3.20
CA ALA A 21 -23.40 -11.43 -4.01
C ALA A 21 -23.77 -12.86 -3.59
N SER A 22 -24.35 -13.62 -4.51
CA SER A 22 -24.88 -14.98 -4.28
C SER A 22 -24.19 -16.05 -5.13
N ASP A 23 -23.50 -15.66 -6.19
CA ASP A 23 -22.75 -16.58 -7.07
C ASP A 23 -21.29 -16.15 -7.15
N ARG A 24 -21.05 -14.86 -7.42
CA ARG A 24 -19.70 -14.33 -7.61
C ARG A 24 -19.56 -12.90 -7.13
N LEU A 25 -18.33 -12.55 -6.76
CA LEU A 25 -17.94 -11.19 -6.46
C LEU A 25 -16.58 -10.89 -7.10
N ILE A 26 -16.49 -9.81 -7.85
CA ILE A 26 -15.24 -9.33 -8.45
C ILE A 26 -14.95 -7.94 -7.92
N ILE A 27 -13.77 -7.78 -7.33
CA ILE A 27 -13.27 -6.53 -6.79
C ILE A 27 -11.99 -6.17 -7.51
N ILE A 28 -12.02 -5.10 -8.30
CA ILE A 28 -10.87 -4.55 -9.00
C ILE A 28 -10.57 -3.19 -8.37
N SER A 29 -9.39 -3.02 -7.79
CA SER A 29 -8.98 -1.75 -7.21
C SER A 29 -7.46 -1.58 -7.28
N THR A 30 -6.96 -0.38 -7.60
CA THR A 30 -5.52 -0.13 -7.65
C THR A 30 -4.81 -0.45 -6.33
N TYR A 31 -5.45 -0.09 -5.21
CA TYR A 31 -4.93 -0.30 -3.86
C TYR A 31 -5.85 -1.24 -3.10
N LEU A 32 -5.29 -2.33 -2.57
CA LEU A 32 -6.00 -3.24 -1.69
C LEU A 32 -5.69 -2.87 -0.24
N LYS A 33 -6.52 -2.01 0.33
CA LYS A 33 -6.51 -1.67 1.76
C LYS A 33 -7.95 -1.67 2.21
N LEU A 34 -8.37 -2.76 2.82
CA LEU A 34 -9.77 -2.98 3.18
C LEU A 34 -10.02 -2.46 4.60
N ASN A 35 -11.13 -1.75 4.80
CA ASN A 35 -11.60 -1.46 6.15
C ASN A 35 -12.20 -2.72 6.80
N GLU A 36 -12.33 -2.73 8.13
CA GLU A 36 -12.83 -3.89 8.87
C GLU A 36 -14.23 -4.32 8.43
N ARG A 37 -15.11 -3.36 8.12
CA ARG A 37 -16.47 -3.66 7.67
C ARG A 37 -16.51 -4.43 6.35
N ILE A 38 -15.66 -4.08 5.39
CA ILE A 38 -15.56 -4.82 4.13
C ILE A 38 -14.92 -6.20 4.35
N LYS A 39 -13.95 -6.32 5.26
CA LYS A 39 -13.37 -7.62 5.63
C LYS A 39 -14.43 -8.55 6.22
N GLU A 40 -15.24 -8.09 7.17
CA GLU A 40 -16.34 -8.86 7.76
C GLU A 40 -17.34 -9.36 6.70
N LEU A 41 -17.70 -8.49 5.74
CA LEU A 41 -18.59 -8.87 4.64
C LEU A 41 -17.96 -9.92 3.71
N LEU A 42 -16.68 -9.80 3.41
CA LEU A 42 -15.94 -10.77 2.60
C LEU A 42 -15.80 -12.12 3.31
N GLU A 43 -15.55 -12.12 4.62
CA GLU A 43 -15.54 -13.34 5.42
C GLU A 43 -16.90 -14.04 5.42
N ASP A 44 -17.99 -13.28 5.54
CA ASP A 44 -19.35 -13.83 5.48
C ASP A 44 -19.65 -14.45 4.12
N ARG A 45 -19.30 -13.78 3.02
CA ARG A 45 -19.42 -14.33 1.67
C ARG A 45 -18.52 -15.55 1.46
N ASN A 46 -17.31 -15.56 2.02
CA ASN A 46 -16.42 -16.72 1.99
C ASN A 46 -17.02 -17.93 2.73
N ARG A 47 -17.69 -17.74 3.89
CA ARG A 47 -18.41 -18.82 4.59
C ARG A 47 -19.53 -19.42 3.75
N LEU A 48 -20.20 -18.58 2.96
CA LEU A 48 -21.24 -18.99 2.00
C LEU A 48 -20.67 -19.60 0.71
N LYS A 49 -19.34 -19.73 0.59
CA LYS A 49 -18.64 -20.34 -0.56
C LYS A 49 -18.82 -19.60 -1.89
N ILE A 50 -19.06 -18.29 -1.83
CA ILE A 50 -19.16 -17.42 -3.01
C ILE A 50 -17.78 -17.31 -3.69
N ASP A 51 -17.68 -17.41 -5.03
CA ASP A 51 -16.40 -17.21 -5.76
C ASP A 51 -16.03 -15.73 -5.75
N ILE A 52 -15.05 -15.35 -4.94
CA ILE A 52 -14.58 -13.96 -4.82
C ILE A 52 -13.23 -13.83 -5.53
N ARG A 53 -13.12 -12.85 -6.42
CA ARG A 53 -11.87 -12.53 -7.12
C ARG A 53 -11.48 -11.08 -6.85
N ILE A 54 -10.30 -10.89 -6.28
CA ILE A 54 -9.76 -9.58 -5.95
C ILE A 54 -8.54 -9.33 -6.83
N VAL A 55 -8.59 -8.28 -7.65
CA VAL A 55 -7.47 -7.84 -8.48
C VAL A 55 -6.93 -6.51 -7.97
N TYR A 56 -5.62 -6.44 -7.74
CA TYR A 56 -4.95 -5.24 -7.26
C TYR A 56 -3.72 -4.84 -8.07
N GLY A 57 -3.40 -3.54 -8.05
CA GLY A 57 -2.37 -2.94 -8.90
C GLY A 57 -1.07 -2.56 -8.21
N LYS A 58 -1.10 -2.47 -6.88
CA LYS A 58 0.03 -2.06 -6.05
C LYS A 58 0.27 -3.08 -4.95
N ASN A 59 1.51 -3.54 -4.83
CA ASN A 59 1.89 -4.57 -3.87
C ASN A 59 2.31 -3.95 -2.52
N ASP A 60 1.35 -3.30 -1.86
CA ASP A 60 1.55 -2.58 -0.59
C ASP A 60 0.80 -3.28 0.58
N LEU A 61 0.50 -4.57 0.43
CA LEU A 61 -0.24 -5.36 1.42
C LEU A 61 0.64 -5.65 2.64
N HIS A 62 0.08 -5.43 3.83
CA HIS A 62 0.79 -5.79 5.07
C HIS A 62 0.80 -7.32 5.24
N PRO A 63 1.85 -7.93 5.84
CA PRO A 63 1.89 -9.38 6.06
C PRO A 63 0.65 -9.95 6.76
N GLU A 64 0.01 -9.18 7.63
CA GLU A 64 -1.25 -9.55 8.28
C GLU A 64 -2.42 -9.66 7.29
N GLU A 65 -2.57 -8.71 6.36
CA GLU A 65 -3.60 -8.74 5.32
C GLU A 65 -3.36 -9.91 4.36
N ILE A 66 -2.09 -10.16 4.02
CA ILE A 66 -1.66 -11.32 3.24
C ILE A 66 -2.09 -12.62 3.93
N ASN A 67 -1.79 -12.75 5.22
CA ASN A 67 -2.15 -13.94 5.99
C ASN A 67 -3.66 -14.12 6.15
N TRP A 68 -4.39 -13.01 6.35
CA TRP A 68 -5.85 -13.01 6.37
C TRP A 68 -6.45 -13.50 5.05
N LEU A 69 -6.02 -12.96 3.91
CA LEU A 69 -6.46 -13.39 2.58
C LEU A 69 -6.18 -14.87 2.32
N LYS A 70 -5.03 -15.39 2.78
CA LYS A 70 -4.68 -16.82 2.63
C LYS A 70 -5.65 -17.76 3.33
N ASN A 71 -6.27 -17.33 4.43
CA ASN A 71 -7.20 -18.16 5.20
C ASN A 71 -8.60 -18.23 4.56
N LEU A 72 -8.85 -17.48 3.49
CA LEU A 72 -10.16 -17.38 2.84
C LEU A 72 -10.18 -18.21 1.55
N THR A 73 -10.58 -19.48 1.68
CA THR A 73 -10.52 -20.50 0.62
C THR A 73 -11.25 -20.14 -0.67
N PHE A 74 -12.30 -19.32 -0.60
CA PHE A 74 -13.11 -18.91 -1.74
C PHE A 74 -12.74 -17.52 -2.27
N ILE A 75 -11.68 -16.91 -1.72
CA ILE A 75 -11.14 -15.64 -2.20
C ILE A 75 -9.84 -15.89 -2.94
N ARG A 76 -9.83 -15.58 -4.24
CA ARG A 76 -8.62 -15.59 -5.05
C ARG A 76 -8.12 -14.17 -5.25
N THR A 77 -6.81 -14.00 -5.14
CA THR A 77 -6.17 -12.69 -5.32
C THR A 77 -5.23 -12.72 -6.51
N SER A 78 -5.24 -11.64 -7.30
CA SER A 78 -4.41 -11.52 -8.50
C SER A 78 -3.80 -10.14 -8.58
N PHE A 79 -2.55 -10.06 -9.03
CA PHE A 79 -1.84 -8.81 -9.23
C PHE A 79 -1.86 -8.42 -10.71
N CYS A 80 -2.29 -7.21 -11.01
CA CYS A 80 -2.30 -6.66 -12.36
C CYS A 80 -1.35 -5.47 -12.44
N LYS A 81 -0.25 -5.61 -13.20
CA LYS A 81 0.65 -4.50 -13.48
C LYS A 81 -0.10 -3.37 -14.19
N ASN A 82 0.17 -2.12 -13.81
CA ASN A 82 -0.43 -0.91 -14.38
C ASN A 82 -1.96 -0.79 -14.21
N LEU A 83 -2.55 -1.45 -13.21
CA LEU A 83 -3.97 -1.32 -12.92
C LEU A 83 -4.32 0.03 -12.29
N HIS A 84 -5.15 0.81 -12.98
CA HIS A 84 -5.76 2.04 -12.43
C HIS A 84 -7.29 2.00 -12.36
N ALA A 85 -7.89 0.86 -12.73
CA ALA A 85 -9.33 0.67 -12.70
C ALA A 85 -9.84 0.44 -11.28
N LYS A 86 -11.08 0.88 -11.05
CA LYS A 86 -11.84 0.65 -9.83
C LYS A 86 -13.24 0.21 -10.26
N CYS A 87 -13.49 -1.07 -10.10
CA CYS A 87 -14.73 -1.69 -10.52
C CYS A 87 -15.08 -2.79 -9.53
N TYR A 88 -16.32 -2.77 -9.06
CA TYR A 88 -16.85 -3.74 -8.10
C TYR A 88 -18.10 -4.33 -8.72
N LEU A 89 -18.22 -5.65 -8.79
CA LEU A 89 -19.39 -6.27 -9.41
C LEU A 89 -19.72 -7.63 -8.80
N ASN A 90 -21.01 -7.95 -8.79
CA ASN A 90 -21.52 -9.29 -8.53
C ASN A 90 -22.33 -9.77 -9.75
N GLU A 91 -23.09 -10.86 -9.65
CA GLU A 91 -23.90 -11.39 -10.76
C GLU A 91 -25.07 -10.50 -11.23
N ASN A 92 -25.47 -9.52 -10.41
CA ASN A 92 -26.68 -8.70 -10.58
C ASN A 92 -26.38 -7.23 -10.89
N GLU A 93 -25.30 -6.67 -10.35
CA GLU A 93 -24.97 -5.25 -10.45
C GLU A 93 -23.45 -5.01 -10.48
N CYS A 94 -23.05 -3.85 -11.03
CA CYS A 94 -21.67 -3.39 -11.02
C CYS A 94 -21.57 -1.89 -10.75
N ILE A 95 -20.46 -1.48 -10.13
CA ILE A 95 -20.09 -0.11 -9.82
C ILE A 95 -18.78 0.19 -10.52
N ILE A 96 -18.74 1.25 -11.31
CA ILE A 96 -17.51 1.87 -11.82
C ILE A 96 -17.35 3.20 -11.10
N THR A 97 -16.22 3.44 -10.45
CA THR A 97 -16.09 4.58 -9.54
C THR A 97 -14.67 5.12 -9.44
N SER A 98 -14.50 6.33 -8.89
CA SER A 98 -13.22 6.84 -8.42
C SER A 98 -12.82 6.31 -7.03
N LEU A 99 -13.77 5.73 -6.28
CA LEU A 99 -13.58 5.28 -4.90
C LEU A 99 -12.62 4.10 -4.81
N ASN A 100 -11.53 4.28 -4.06
CA ASN A 100 -10.66 3.19 -3.63
C ASN A 100 -11.21 2.53 -2.35
N LEU A 101 -10.73 1.32 -2.05
CA LEU A 101 -11.22 0.55 -0.89
C LEU A 101 -10.71 1.04 0.47
N TYR A 102 -9.76 1.98 0.51
CA TYR A 102 -9.19 2.48 1.75
C TYR A 102 -10.14 3.44 2.50
N GLU A 103 -10.18 3.31 3.82
CA GLU A 103 -11.12 4.02 4.71
C GLU A 103 -11.08 5.55 4.56
N PHE A 104 -9.88 6.13 4.39
CA PHE A 104 -9.75 7.57 4.18
C PHE A 104 -10.51 8.05 2.94
N SER A 105 -10.55 7.27 1.85
CA SER A 105 -11.25 7.62 0.60
C SER A 105 -12.76 7.68 0.82
N GLN A 106 -13.29 6.75 1.62
CA GLN A 106 -14.73 6.64 1.86
C GLN A 106 -15.28 7.80 2.70
N VAL A 107 -14.46 8.38 3.60
CA VAL A 107 -14.88 9.42 4.54
C VAL A 107 -14.46 10.83 4.12
N ASN A 108 -13.27 10.98 3.53
CA ASN A 108 -12.66 12.31 3.34
C ASN A 108 -12.61 12.78 1.89
N ASN A 109 -12.89 11.90 0.92
CA ASN A 109 -12.83 12.25 -0.49
C ASN A 109 -14.22 12.46 -1.10
N ASN A 110 -14.27 13.38 -2.06
CA ASN A 110 -15.41 13.51 -2.97
C ASN A 110 -15.22 12.50 -4.10
N GLU A 111 -16.05 11.48 -4.08
CA GLU A 111 -16.00 10.35 -5.00
C GLU A 111 -17.25 10.38 -5.87
N MET A 112 -17.11 9.85 -7.08
CA MET A 112 -18.21 9.68 -8.01
C MET A 112 -18.19 8.26 -8.55
N GLY A 113 -19.38 7.76 -8.85
CA GLY A 113 -19.53 6.43 -9.42
C GLY A 113 -20.77 6.33 -10.27
N VAL A 114 -20.85 5.22 -10.97
CA VAL A 114 -22.02 4.82 -11.74
C VAL A 114 -22.35 3.40 -11.35
N LEU A 115 -23.58 3.19 -10.92
CA LEU A 115 -24.17 1.89 -10.63
C LEU A 115 -24.94 1.40 -11.84
N ILE A 116 -24.70 0.15 -12.21
CA ILE A 116 -25.32 -0.48 -13.38
C ILE A 116 -25.96 -1.78 -12.89
N TYR A 117 -27.27 -1.90 -13.08
CA TYR A 117 -28.00 -3.13 -12.81
C TYR A 117 -28.11 -3.94 -14.10
N ARG A 118 -27.82 -5.24 -14.01
CA ARG A 118 -27.87 -6.17 -15.15
C ARG A 118 -29.26 -6.28 -15.76
N ASN A 119 -30.31 -6.25 -14.94
CA ASN A 119 -31.69 -6.33 -15.41
C ASN A 119 -32.19 -5.03 -16.06
N GLU A 120 -31.59 -3.87 -15.73
CA GLU A 120 -31.97 -2.59 -16.30
C GLU A 120 -31.10 -2.14 -17.48
N ASP A 121 -29.84 -2.61 -17.57
CA ASP A 121 -28.91 -2.33 -18.67
C ASP A 121 -27.95 -3.52 -18.87
N ALA A 122 -28.48 -4.58 -19.49
CA ALA A 122 -27.76 -5.84 -19.66
C ALA A 122 -26.51 -5.69 -20.53
N LYS A 123 -26.54 -4.80 -21.53
CA LYS A 123 -25.42 -4.58 -22.45
C LYS A 123 -24.26 -3.92 -21.73
N LEU A 124 -24.51 -2.81 -21.04
CA LEU A 124 -23.45 -2.11 -20.31
C LEU A 124 -22.85 -2.96 -19.19
N TYR A 125 -23.68 -3.74 -18.49
CA TYR A 125 -23.19 -4.72 -17.51
C TYR A 125 -22.31 -5.78 -18.17
N ALA A 126 -22.71 -6.34 -19.33
CA ALA A 126 -21.94 -7.34 -20.04
C ALA A 126 -20.58 -6.81 -20.50
N ASP A 127 -20.54 -5.63 -21.13
CA ASP A 127 -19.31 -4.98 -21.57
C ASP A 127 -18.35 -4.74 -20.38
N THR A 128 -18.90 -4.28 -19.25
CA THR A 128 -18.14 -4.08 -18.00
C THR A 128 -17.58 -5.40 -17.46
N TYR A 129 -18.40 -6.45 -17.46
CA TYR A 129 -18.01 -7.78 -17.00
C TYR A 129 -16.93 -8.41 -17.89
N GLU A 130 -17.02 -8.26 -19.21
CA GLU A 130 -16.03 -8.76 -20.15
C GLU A 130 -14.65 -8.11 -19.94
N GLU A 131 -14.61 -6.79 -19.69
CA GLU A 131 -13.37 -6.09 -19.39
C GLU A 131 -12.81 -6.49 -18.02
N ALA A 132 -13.66 -6.66 -17.00
CA ALA A 132 -13.23 -7.20 -15.71
C ALA A 132 -12.61 -8.60 -15.85
N GLN A 133 -13.22 -9.47 -16.66
CA GLN A 133 -12.68 -10.79 -16.98
C GLN A 133 -11.37 -10.70 -17.76
N ARG A 134 -11.24 -9.76 -18.69
CA ARG A 134 -9.97 -9.51 -19.39
C ARG A 134 -8.87 -9.12 -18.40
N ILE A 135 -9.15 -8.20 -17.48
CA ILE A 135 -8.21 -7.80 -16.42
C ILE A 135 -7.78 -9.01 -15.60
N ILE A 136 -8.70 -9.86 -15.16
CA ILE A 136 -8.38 -11.09 -14.42
C ILE A 136 -7.47 -12.01 -15.24
N ARG A 137 -7.75 -12.22 -16.54
CA ARG A 137 -6.93 -13.09 -17.41
C ARG A 137 -5.50 -12.62 -17.60
N ILE A 138 -5.26 -11.30 -17.61
CA ILE A 138 -3.91 -10.72 -17.75
C ILE A 138 -3.22 -10.51 -16.40
N SER A 139 -3.89 -10.85 -15.30
CA SER A 139 -3.34 -10.72 -13.95
C SER A 139 -2.59 -11.98 -13.56
N ASP A 140 -1.52 -11.80 -12.79
CA ASP A 140 -0.77 -12.91 -12.22
C ASP A 140 -1.50 -13.39 -10.96
N GLU A 141 -1.95 -14.65 -10.94
CA GLU A 141 -2.54 -15.24 -9.74
C GLU A 141 -1.46 -15.29 -8.65
N VAL A 142 -1.65 -14.51 -7.59
CA VAL A 142 -0.74 -14.55 -6.46
C VAL A 142 -1.19 -15.71 -5.57
N ARG A 143 -0.73 -16.91 -5.90
CA ARG A 143 -0.67 -17.98 -4.90
C ARG A 143 0.37 -17.52 -3.90
N MET A 144 -0.09 -16.98 -2.79
CA MET A 144 0.77 -16.38 -1.78
C MET A 144 1.57 -17.49 -1.04
N SER A 145 2.46 -18.20 -1.72
CA SER A 145 3.48 -19.04 -1.11
C SER A 145 4.52 -18.11 -0.48
N LEU A 146 4.77 -18.29 0.81
CA LEU A 146 5.97 -17.76 1.45
C LEU A 146 7.14 -18.58 0.92
N GLU A 147 7.65 -18.27 -0.27
CA GLU A 147 8.98 -18.72 -0.63
C GLU A 147 9.96 -17.73 -0.04
N LYS A 148 10.30 -18.01 1.22
CA LYS A 148 11.52 -17.49 1.84
C LYS A 148 12.64 -17.91 0.90
N VAL A 149 13.17 -16.98 0.11
CA VAL A 149 14.42 -17.17 -0.62
C VAL A 149 15.47 -17.48 0.44
N THR A 150 15.72 -18.76 0.63
CA THR A 150 16.95 -19.22 1.25
C THR A 150 17.98 -19.01 0.16
N GLU A 151 18.87 -18.03 0.38
CA GLU A 151 20.08 -17.94 -0.40
C GLU A 151 20.76 -19.31 -0.31
N SER A 152 20.83 -19.97 -1.45
CA SER A 152 21.50 -21.25 -1.59
C SER A 152 22.99 -20.97 -1.43
N ASP A 153 23.56 -21.49 -0.35
CA ASP A 153 25.00 -21.68 -0.16
C ASP A 153 25.53 -22.52 -1.32
N GLY A 154 26.01 -21.82 -2.34
CA GLY A 154 26.75 -22.39 -3.45
C GLY A 154 28.19 -21.91 -3.40
N ARG A 155 29.06 -22.67 -2.74
CA ARG A 155 30.47 -22.90 -3.17
C ARG A 155 31.19 -23.85 -2.22
N THR A 156 31.46 -25.06 -2.70
CA THR A 156 32.65 -25.82 -2.33
C THR A 156 33.42 -26.08 -3.61
N ASP A 157 34.62 -25.52 -3.72
CA ASP A 157 35.71 -26.08 -4.51
C ASP A 157 37.06 -25.80 -3.82
N ASN A 158 37.65 -26.91 -3.39
CA ASN A 158 39.06 -27.29 -3.24
C ASN A 158 40.23 -26.25 -3.18
N THR A 159 40.89 -26.27 -2.01
CA THR A 159 42.33 -26.50 -1.68
C THR A 159 43.51 -25.68 -2.27
N ALA A 160 44.47 -25.42 -1.34
CA ALA A 160 45.93 -25.16 -1.44
C ALA A 160 46.42 -23.69 -1.63
N THR A 161 46.75 -22.96 -0.55
CA THR A 161 48.08 -22.74 0.11
C THR A 161 49.11 -21.86 -0.63
N ALA A 162 49.38 -20.64 -0.11
CA ALA A 162 50.68 -20.23 0.47
C ALA A 162 50.76 -18.70 0.80
N SER A 163 50.84 -18.39 2.11
CA SER A 163 51.65 -17.37 2.80
C SER A 163 52.02 -16.01 2.15
N TYR A 164 51.64 -14.88 2.78
CA TYR A 164 52.47 -14.08 3.72
C TYR A 164 51.90 -12.65 4.02
N THR A 165 51.90 -12.29 5.31
CA THR A 165 52.01 -10.95 5.96
C THR A 165 50.83 -9.94 6.02
N MET A 166 50.46 -9.65 7.27
CA MET A 166 49.65 -8.55 7.84
C MET A 166 50.42 -7.20 7.82
N PRO A 167 49.83 -5.98 7.99
CA PRO A 167 48.88 -5.69 9.09
C PRO A 167 47.77 -4.61 8.92
N SER A 168 46.83 -4.64 9.90
CA SER A 168 46.11 -3.50 10.52
C SER A 168 45.02 -2.82 9.66
N ASN A 169 43.73 -2.72 10.02
CA ASN A 169 43.18 -2.19 11.27
C ASN A 169 41.63 -2.36 11.36
N ASN A 170 41.16 -2.87 12.51
CA ASN A 170 40.03 -2.47 13.36
C ASN A 170 38.57 -2.22 12.85
N ALA A 171 37.64 -3.01 13.43
CA ALA A 171 36.30 -2.70 13.99
C ALA A 171 35.22 -1.98 13.13
N ASN A 172 33.91 -2.24 13.23
CA ASN A 172 33.05 -3.15 13.99
C ASN A 172 31.64 -3.10 13.36
N THR A 173 30.99 -4.27 13.28
CA THR A 173 29.60 -4.56 13.69
C THR A 173 28.41 -3.68 13.25
N THR A 174 27.54 -4.38 12.52
CA THR A 174 26.08 -4.25 12.31
C THR A 174 25.23 -3.76 13.50
N VAL A 175 24.18 -2.96 13.22
CA VAL A 175 22.89 -3.06 13.93
C VAL A 175 21.75 -2.73 12.96
N ALA A 176 20.72 -3.60 12.92
CA ALA A 176 19.45 -3.40 12.22
C ALA A 176 18.52 -2.50 13.07
N PRO A 177 17.64 -1.68 12.46
CA PRO A 177 16.78 -0.78 13.23
C PRO A 177 15.61 -1.54 13.88
N THR A 178 15.45 -1.34 15.19
CA THR A 178 14.35 -1.85 16.01
C THR A 178 13.11 -0.94 15.96
N ALA A 179 11.95 -1.54 16.26
CA ALA A 179 10.57 -1.03 16.15
C ALA A 179 10.26 0.39 16.71
N THR A 180 11.19 1.03 17.40
CA THR A 180 11.05 2.39 17.94
C THR A 180 11.15 3.47 16.85
N GLU A 181 11.93 3.25 15.78
CA GLU A 181 12.08 4.22 14.67
C GLU A 181 10.78 4.42 13.86
N ALA A 182 9.92 3.39 13.82
CA ALA A 182 8.63 3.46 13.14
C ALA A 182 7.63 4.40 13.84
N ALA A 183 7.72 4.55 15.16
CA ALA A 183 6.84 5.41 15.94
C ALA A 183 7.17 6.91 15.72
N THR A 184 8.46 7.25 15.60
CA THR A 184 8.92 8.63 15.37
C THR A 184 8.54 9.15 13.97
N LEU A 185 8.46 8.25 12.98
CA LEU A 185 8.02 8.55 11.60
C LEU A 185 6.54 8.99 11.50
N ILE A 186 5.69 8.58 12.45
CA ILE A 186 4.25 8.89 12.43
C ILE A 186 3.97 10.31 12.95
N THR A 187 4.79 10.81 13.88
CA THR A 187 4.53 12.09 14.56
C THR A 187 4.76 13.32 13.67
N LEU A 188 5.64 13.23 12.66
CA LEU A 188 6.01 14.37 11.80
C LEU A 188 5.04 14.65 10.64
N ASN A 189 4.22 13.69 10.23
CA ASN A 189 3.26 13.86 9.12
C ASN A 189 1.93 14.53 9.53
N ARG A 190 1.79 14.97 10.79
CA ARG A 190 0.57 15.61 11.32
C ARG A 190 0.59 17.15 11.29
N ARG A 191 1.40 17.80 10.45
CA ARG A 191 1.34 19.27 10.29
C ARG A 191 0.53 19.67 9.06
N ARG A 192 -0.73 20.05 9.28
CA ARG A 192 -1.56 20.80 8.33
C ARG A 192 -0.93 22.20 8.12
N ASN A 193 -0.86 22.64 6.86
CA ASN A 193 -0.39 23.96 6.38
C ASN A 193 1.11 24.21 6.19
N LEU A 194 1.88 23.23 5.70
CA LEU A 194 3.14 23.54 5.00
C LEU A 194 2.93 23.48 3.48
N PRO A 195 3.53 24.39 2.68
CA PRO A 195 3.51 24.29 1.23
C PRO A 195 4.10 22.94 0.80
N LYS A 196 3.51 22.30 -0.22
CA LYS A 196 3.86 20.93 -0.67
C LYS A 196 5.36 20.76 -1.01
N SER A 197 6.08 21.85 -1.28
CA SER A 197 7.52 21.88 -1.51
C SER A 197 8.37 21.64 -0.26
N TRP A 198 7.83 21.79 0.96
CA TRP A 198 8.58 21.77 2.22
C TRP A 198 8.26 20.54 3.09
N VAL A 199 7.55 19.56 2.54
CA VAL A 199 7.18 18.32 3.23
C VAL A 199 8.25 17.26 2.95
N LEU A 200 9.03 16.90 3.97
CA LEU A 200 9.99 15.81 3.93
C LEU A 200 9.24 14.48 3.75
N ARG A 201 9.50 13.76 2.65
CA ARG A 201 8.89 12.44 2.44
C ARG A 201 9.54 11.40 3.38
N PRO A 202 8.82 10.35 3.80
CA PRO A 202 9.36 9.33 4.70
C PRO A 202 10.66 8.68 4.18
N LYS A 203 10.77 8.46 2.86
CA LYS A 203 11.99 7.93 2.22
C LYS A 203 13.19 8.88 2.33
N SER A 204 12.96 10.20 2.29
CA SER A 204 14.05 11.18 2.42
C SER A 204 14.54 11.30 3.86
N MET A 205 13.66 11.16 4.87
CA MET A 205 14.05 11.29 6.28
C MET A 205 15.09 10.24 6.71
N ILE A 206 14.88 8.98 6.33
CA ILE A 206 15.82 7.89 6.61
C ILE A 206 17.17 8.17 5.94
N SER A 207 17.18 8.68 4.71
CA SER A 207 18.42 9.05 4.02
C SER A 207 19.14 10.26 4.66
N TYR A 208 18.42 11.20 5.27
CA TYR A 208 19.03 12.31 6.02
C TYR A 208 19.69 11.84 7.32
N LEU A 209 19.07 10.89 8.03
CA LEU A 209 19.66 10.27 9.22
C LEU A 209 20.90 9.44 8.87
N GLN A 210 20.82 8.60 7.83
CA GLN A 210 21.94 7.76 7.38
C GLN A 210 23.14 8.57 6.88
N ARG A 211 22.91 9.78 6.33
CA ARG A 211 23.97 10.71 5.93
C ARG A 211 24.45 11.63 7.06
N GLY A 212 23.90 11.49 8.27
CA GLY A 212 24.29 12.28 9.44
C GLY A 212 23.84 13.75 9.38
N TYR A 213 22.85 14.08 8.55
CA TYR A 213 22.31 15.44 8.43
C TYR A 213 21.34 15.78 9.58
N LEU A 214 20.78 14.77 10.23
CA LEU A 214 19.93 14.87 11.42
C LEU A 214 20.49 13.95 12.50
N GLN A 215 20.38 14.36 13.77
CA GLN A 215 20.75 13.55 14.91
C GLN A 215 19.65 13.60 15.97
N GLU A 216 19.33 12.45 16.55
CA GLU A 216 18.40 12.37 17.67
C GLU A 216 19.14 12.69 18.97
N GLN A 217 18.70 13.73 19.67
CA GLN A 217 19.15 14.08 21.02
C GLN A 217 17.92 14.19 21.92
N GLU A 218 17.88 13.44 23.02
CA GLU A 218 16.78 13.43 24.00
C GLU A 218 15.38 13.23 23.40
N GLY A 219 15.28 12.46 22.30
CA GLY A 219 14.02 12.19 21.61
C GLY A 219 13.58 13.30 20.64
N GLU A 220 14.38 14.33 20.44
CA GLU A 220 14.18 15.36 19.40
C GLU A 220 15.21 15.24 18.27
N LEU A 221 14.74 15.45 17.03
CA LEU A 221 15.59 15.45 15.84
C LEU A 221 16.21 16.84 15.64
N THR A 222 17.52 16.91 15.85
CA THR A 222 18.31 18.15 15.74
C THR A 222 19.14 18.18 14.45
N LEU A 223 19.31 19.39 13.91
CA LEU A 223 20.09 19.62 12.69
C LEU A 223 21.58 19.64 12.99
N THR A 224 22.35 18.76 12.35
CA THR A 224 23.81 18.74 12.48
C THR A 224 24.47 19.83 11.64
N ASP A 225 25.75 20.11 11.87
CA ASP A 225 26.51 21.06 11.05
C ASP A 225 26.62 20.58 9.59
N ALA A 226 26.69 19.26 9.36
CA ALA A 226 26.62 18.67 8.02
C ALA A 226 25.25 18.92 7.36
N GLY A 227 24.16 18.84 8.12
CA GLY A 227 22.81 19.16 7.64
C GLY A 227 22.64 20.64 7.27
N ARG A 228 23.26 21.55 8.03
CA ARG A 228 23.31 22.99 7.70
C ARG A 228 24.13 23.28 6.45
N ALA A 229 25.29 22.66 6.31
CA ALA A 229 26.12 22.78 5.10
C ALA A 229 25.40 22.27 3.84
N ALA A 230 24.51 21.28 4.00
CA ALA A 230 23.71 20.72 2.93
C ALA A 230 22.42 21.52 2.62
N GLY A 231 22.28 22.75 3.16
CA GLY A 231 21.15 23.64 2.89
C GLY A 231 19.98 23.53 3.87
N GLY A 232 20.15 22.80 4.97
CA GLY A 232 19.16 22.68 6.04
C GLY A 232 19.09 23.94 6.91
N THR A 233 17.89 24.36 7.26
CA THR A 233 17.65 25.46 8.20
C THR A 233 16.75 24.99 9.35
N SER A 234 17.17 25.25 10.59
CA SER A 234 16.33 24.99 11.77
C SER A 234 15.46 26.21 12.07
N LYS A 235 14.16 26.01 12.32
CA LYS A 235 13.21 27.03 12.74
C LYS A 235 12.46 26.58 13.99
N LYS A 236 12.23 27.54 14.89
CA LYS A 236 11.49 27.34 16.13
C LYS A 236 10.00 27.61 15.92
N GLY A 237 9.17 26.59 16.11
CA GLY A 237 7.71 26.68 15.97
C GLY A 237 7.00 26.68 17.32
N LYS A 238 5.68 26.93 17.28
CA LYS A 238 4.80 26.84 18.46
C LYS A 238 4.75 25.45 19.12
N PHE A 239 5.31 24.43 18.46
CA PHE A 239 5.29 23.02 18.87
C PHE A 239 6.69 22.38 18.76
N GLY A 240 7.74 23.15 19.06
CA GLY A 240 9.13 22.67 19.02
C GLY A 240 9.89 23.05 17.74
N ASP A 241 11.16 22.68 17.73
CA ASP A 241 12.10 22.99 16.65
C ASP A 241 11.87 22.06 15.45
N PHE A 242 12.03 22.57 14.22
CA PHE A 242 11.86 21.80 12.99
C PHE A 242 12.83 22.24 11.91
N CYS A 243 13.22 21.30 11.05
CA CYS A 243 14.25 21.51 10.03
C CYS A 243 13.64 21.57 8.63
N LEU A 244 14.09 22.52 7.81
CA LEU A 244 13.63 22.77 6.45
C LEU A 244 14.79 22.64 5.46
N TRP A 245 14.54 22.03 4.30
CA TRP A 245 15.48 21.98 3.18
C TRP A 245 14.82 22.50 1.91
N ASP A 246 15.63 23.05 1.00
CA ASP A 246 15.15 23.49 -0.31
C ASP A 246 14.74 22.28 -1.16
N SER A 247 13.64 22.44 -1.88
CA SER A 247 13.02 21.43 -2.75
C SER A 247 13.89 20.97 -3.92
N GLY A 248 14.98 21.70 -4.21
CA GLY A 248 15.99 21.33 -5.22
C GLY A 248 17.08 20.37 -4.73
N MET A 249 17.06 19.98 -3.46
CA MET A 249 18.05 19.05 -2.91
C MET A 249 17.78 17.63 -3.42
N VAL A 250 18.62 17.16 -4.35
CA VAL A 250 18.64 15.76 -4.79
C VAL A 250 19.45 14.97 -3.76
N ILE A 251 18.78 14.05 -3.05
CA ILE A 251 19.41 13.09 -2.13
C ILE A 251 19.53 11.76 -2.84
#